data_AF-A0AAV6W7H6-F1
#
_entry.id   AF-A0AAV6W7H6-F1
#
_cell.length_a   1.000
_cell.length_b   1.000
_cell.length_c   1.000
_cell.angle_alpha   90.00
_cell.angle_beta   90.00
_cell.angle_gamma   90.00
#
_symmetry.space_group_name_H-M   'P 1'
#
loop_
_entity.id
_entity.type
_entity.pdbx_description
1 polymer ?
#
loop_
_entity_poly.entity_id
_entity_poly.type
_entity_poly.pdbx_seq_one_letter_code
_entity_poly.pdbx_strand_id
1 'polypeptide(L)'
;MPEFEKHPKLHVAMFAWLAMGHVTPLIYIANGLAKRGHSVPILAPQKAVLHLGHLNLYPNHIKFHIVSVPQVEGLPPGAETASDIHVSPFNPFVLAFQAMSTQVNTLLGVLKPDIVFYDFAHWIPKRATKIGFKTVCYNIIGASFFAITIVPARHIPKDRPMTEQEILEPPTGYPSSTVVLHSNEAHTLTYLGMEWGTTTFDVMLLVFVLAVSWKVAVEVERSETGWFSKEDLCKAVKCVMDEDSEVGHMVKRNHAKWNKTFNGPELMDDYG
;
A
#
# COMPACT_ATOMS: atom_id res chain seq x y z
N MET A 1 -12.64 -32.52 12.35
CA MET A 1 -12.18 -31.29 11.67
C MET A 1 -11.79 -31.69 10.26
N PRO A 2 -12.23 -30.99 9.20
CA PRO A 2 -11.78 -31.32 7.86
C PRO A 2 -10.27 -31.05 7.80
N GLU A 3 -9.48 -32.03 7.36
CA GLU A 3 -8.11 -31.78 6.93
C GLU A 3 -8.17 -30.75 5.82
N PHE A 4 -7.69 -29.53 6.10
CA PHE A 4 -7.37 -28.60 5.02
C PHE A 4 -6.36 -29.34 4.12
N GLU A 5 -6.73 -29.58 2.86
CA GLU A 5 -5.83 -30.08 1.83
C GLU A 5 -4.48 -29.37 1.97
N LYS A 6 -3.37 -30.12 1.86
CA LYS A 6 -2.00 -29.59 1.95
C LYS A 6 -1.76 -28.63 0.79
N HIS A 7 -2.26 -27.41 0.89
CA HIS A 7 -1.94 -26.32 0.00
C HIS A 7 -0.43 -26.03 0.10
N PRO A 8 0.24 -25.71 -1.02
CA PRO A 8 1.66 -25.41 -1.03
C PRO A 8 1.98 -24.29 -0.03
N LYS A 9 3.08 -24.46 0.71
CA LYS A 9 3.59 -23.42 1.59
C LYS A 9 4.13 -22.29 0.73
N LEU A 10 3.74 -21.07 1.08
CA LEU A 10 4.09 -19.86 0.34
C LEU A 10 5.15 -19.10 1.13
N HIS A 11 6.01 -18.40 0.39
CA HIS A 11 6.95 -17.42 0.88
C HIS A 11 6.38 -16.02 0.60
N VAL A 12 5.95 -15.30 1.63
CA VAL A 12 5.20 -14.05 1.50
C VAL A 12 5.98 -12.90 2.14
N ALA A 13 6.59 -12.04 1.34
CA ALA A 13 7.29 -10.87 1.88
C ALA A 13 6.33 -9.72 2.18
N MET A 14 6.68 -8.87 3.14
CA MET A 14 5.88 -7.71 3.52
C MET A 14 6.76 -6.45 3.68
N PHE A 15 6.33 -5.33 3.11
CA PHE A 15 6.97 -4.02 3.27
C PHE A 15 5.94 -2.89 3.16
N ALA A 16 5.74 -2.12 4.22
CA ALA A 16 4.77 -1.02 4.26
C ALA A 16 5.41 0.33 4.59
N TRP A 17 4.62 1.39 4.46
CA TRP A 17 4.87 2.70 5.02
C TRP A 17 5.27 2.60 6.49
N LEU A 18 6.33 3.32 6.87
CA LEU A 18 6.99 3.17 8.17
C LEU A 18 6.27 3.95 9.28
N ALA A 19 4.95 3.87 9.31
CA ALA A 19 4.10 4.34 10.38
C ALA A 19 3.54 3.13 11.14
N MET A 20 3.45 3.24 12.47
CA MET A 20 3.03 2.10 13.31
C MET A 20 1.65 1.55 12.92
N GLY A 21 0.72 2.44 12.53
CA GLY A 21 -0.63 2.05 12.08
C GLY A 21 -0.66 1.24 10.78
N HIS A 22 0.39 1.31 9.95
CA HIS A 22 0.52 0.55 8.71
C HIS A 22 1.26 -0.78 8.94
N VAL A 23 2.32 -0.76 9.74
CA VAL A 23 3.15 -1.95 10.01
C VAL A 23 2.41 -2.96 10.92
N THR A 24 1.66 -2.49 11.91
CA THR A 24 0.93 -3.35 12.87
C THR A 24 -0.03 -4.34 12.21
N PRO A 25 -0.98 -3.93 11.34
CA PRO A 25 -1.90 -4.88 10.73
C PRO A 25 -1.22 -5.86 9.78
N LEU A 26 -0.09 -5.50 9.14
CA LEU A 26 0.71 -6.46 8.39
C LEU A 26 1.28 -7.56 9.29
N ILE A 27 1.73 -7.24 10.51
CA ILE A 27 2.18 -8.27 11.46
C ILE A 27 1.03 -9.19 11.86
N TYR A 28 -0.20 -8.69 11.99
CA TYR A 28 -1.37 -9.54 12.23
C TYR A 28 -1.68 -10.47 11.05
N ILE A 29 -1.56 -9.98 9.80
CA ILE A 29 -1.66 -10.84 8.61
C ILE A 29 -0.52 -11.88 8.61
N ALA A 30 0.70 -11.47 8.93
CA ALA A 30 1.88 -12.34 9.02
C ALA A 30 1.66 -13.47 10.03
N ASN A 31 1.14 -13.18 11.22
CA ASN A 31 0.76 -14.19 12.21
C ASN A 31 -0.29 -15.16 11.66
N GLY A 32 -1.28 -14.63 10.93
CA GLY A 32 -2.30 -15.43 10.28
C GLY A 32 -1.75 -16.39 9.23
N LEU A 33 -0.74 -15.98 8.47
CA LEU A 33 -0.05 -16.78 7.45
C LEU A 33 0.92 -17.78 8.09
N ALA A 34 1.72 -17.34 9.05
CA ALA A 34 2.67 -18.15 9.79
C ALA A 34 2.00 -19.31 10.55
N LYS A 35 0.83 -19.07 11.16
CA LYS A 35 0.00 -20.13 11.79
C LYS A 35 -0.36 -21.26 10.83
N ARG A 36 -0.38 -21.00 9.52
CA ARG A 36 -0.64 -22.00 8.45
C ARG A 36 0.64 -22.59 7.86
N GLY A 37 1.80 -22.24 8.42
CA GLY A 37 3.11 -22.73 8.00
C GLY A 37 3.70 -21.99 6.79
N HIS A 38 3.15 -20.84 6.39
CA HIS A 38 3.79 -19.98 5.40
C HIS A 38 5.01 -19.29 6.02
N SER A 39 6.03 -18.98 5.22
CA SER A 39 7.18 -18.18 5.64
C SER A 39 6.93 -16.72 5.29
N VAL A 40 7.21 -15.81 6.22
CA VAL A 40 6.85 -14.39 6.11
C VAL A 40 8.02 -13.48 6.50
N PRO A 41 8.92 -13.13 5.57
CA PRO A 41 9.90 -12.09 5.82
C PRO A 41 9.23 -10.71 5.84
N ILE A 42 9.47 -9.93 6.89
CA ILE A 42 8.99 -8.56 7.03
C ILE A 42 10.18 -7.62 6.94
N LEU A 43 10.17 -6.70 5.96
CA LEU A 43 11.22 -5.71 5.78
C LEU A 43 10.84 -4.46 6.57
N ALA A 44 11.66 -4.08 7.55
CA ALA A 44 11.41 -2.92 8.39
C ALA A 44 12.70 -2.33 8.99
N PRO A 45 12.76 -1.04 9.31
CA PRO A 45 13.85 -0.44 10.08
C PRO A 45 13.96 -1.00 11.49
N GLN A 46 15.15 -0.85 12.08
CA GLN A 46 15.46 -1.38 13.40
C GLN A 46 14.48 -0.86 14.46
N LYS A 47 14.15 0.44 14.43
CA LYS A 47 13.23 1.08 15.37
C LYS A 47 11.82 0.51 15.29
N ALA A 48 11.32 0.27 14.08
CA ALA A 48 10.01 -0.36 13.89
C ALA A 48 10.00 -1.79 14.45
N VAL A 49 11.09 -2.55 14.26
CA VAL A 49 11.24 -3.90 14.83
C VAL A 49 11.31 -3.85 16.36
N LEU A 50 12.02 -2.90 16.96
CA LEU A 50 12.07 -2.74 18.42
C LEU A 50 10.69 -2.44 19.01
N HIS A 51 9.89 -1.60 18.35
CA HIS A 51 8.55 -1.25 18.82
C HIS A 51 7.53 -2.38 18.61
N LEU A 52 7.55 -3.04 17.45
CA LEU A 52 6.46 -3.95 17.03
C LEU A 52 6.86 -5.42 16.99
N GLY A 53 8.14 -5.74 17.21
CA GLY A 53 8.64 -7.12 17.14
C GLY A 53 7.97 -8.06 18.13
N HIS A 54 7.51 -7.55 19.27
CA HIS A 54 6.75 -8.31 20.26
C HIS A 54 5.39 -8.81 19.76
N LEU A 55 4.85 -8.24 18.67
CA LEU A 55 3.62 -8.70 18.03
C LEU A 55 3.82 -9.94 17.16
N ASN A 56 5.06 -10.36 16.91
CA ASN A 56 5.37 -11.59 16.20
C ASN A 56 5.13 -12.81 17.10
N LEU A 57 4.11 -13.61 16.77
CA LEU A 57 3.74 -14.81 17.53
C LEU A 57 4.42 -16.09 17.02
N TYR A 58 5.12 -16.02 15.89
CA TYR A 58 5.68 -17.18 15.18
C TYR A 58 7.12 -16.91 14.68
N PRO A 59 8.11 -16.76 15.57
CA PRO A 59 9.47 -16.36 15.21
C PRO A 59 10.22 -17.36 14.30
N ASN A 60 9.74 -18.60 14.19
CA ASN A 60 10.29 -19.59 13.26
C ASN A 60 9.81 -19.37 11.81
N HIS A 61 8.68 -18.70 11.63
CA HIS A 61 8.06 -18.46 10.33
C HIS A 61 8.17 -16.99 9.90
N ILE A 62 8.16 -16.06 10.86
CA ILE A 62 8.22 -14.62 10.62
C ILE A 62 9.62 -14.12 10.99
N LYS A 63 10.32 -13.57 10.00
CA LYS A 63 11.68 -13.03 10.15
C LYS A 63 11.70 -11.56 9.76
N PHE A 64 12.21 -10.71 10.64
CA PHE A 64 12.44 -9.32 10.32
C PHE A 64 13.76 -9.16 9.57
N HIS A 65 13.72 -8.50 8.41
CA HIS A 65 14.88 -8.11 7.62
C HIS A 65 15.06 -6.60 7.76
N ILE A 66 16.18 -6.20 8.36
CA ILE A 66 16.44 -4.79 8.65
C ILE A 66 16.71 -4.05 7.34
N VAL A 67 15.98 -2.94 7.14
CA VAL A 67 16.21 -1.98 6.07
C VAL A 67 16.53 -0.61 6.64
N SER A 68 17.61 0.02 6.16
CA SER A 68 18.05 1.30 6.69
C SER A 68 17.27 2.43 6.03
N VAL A 69 16.82 3.41 6.81
CA VAL A 69 16.24 4.63 6.27
C VAL A 69 17.39 5.57 5.89
N PRO A 70 17.56 5.89 4.59
CA PRO A 70 18.66 6.75 4.16
C PRO A 70 18.42 8.17 4.64
N GLN A 71 19.52 8.83 5.04
CA GLN A 71 19.49 10.24 5.38
C GLN A 71 19.25 11.08 4.12
N VAL A 72 18.30 12.01 4.19
CA VAL A 72 17.99 12.97 3.12
C VAL A 72 17.89 14.38 3.70
N GLU A 73 17.88 15.39 2.83
CA GLU A 73 17.72 16.79 3.24
C GLU A 73 16.39 16.99 3.99
N GLY A 74 16.44 17.71 5.12
CA GLY A 74 15.29 17.98 5.98
C GLY A 74 14.87 16.84 6.91
N LEU A 75 15.41 15.63 6.76
CA LEU A 75 15.12 14.51 7.67
C LEU A 75 15.93 14.65 8.98
N PRO A 76 15.34 14.55 10.18
CA PRO A 76 16.10 14.54 11.43
C PRO A 76 17.08 13.36 11.49
N PRO A 77 18.31 13.54 12.02
CA PRO A 77 19.27 12.45 12.16
C PRO A 77 18.70 11.29 12.99
N GLY A 78 18.80 10.07 12.46
CA GLY A 78 18.30 8.85 13.13
C GLY A 78 16.79 8.65 13.06
N ALA A 79 16.07 9.44 12.26
CA ALA A 79 14.67 9.19 11.97
C ALA A 79 14.51 7.89 11.17
N GLU A 80 13.68 6.97 11.68
CA GLU A 80 13.42 5.67 11.05
C GLU A 80 11.93 5.40 10.83
N THR A 81 11.06 6.19 11.47
CA THR A 81 9.61 6.03 11.40
C THR A 81 8.93 7.36 11.15
N ALA A 82 7.71 7.34 10.60
CA ALA A 82 6.92 8.55 10.38
C ALA A 82 6.59 9.29 11.69
N SER A 83 6.71 8.64 12.85
CA SER A 83 6.57 9.25 14.18
C SER A 83 7.76 10.12 14.59
N ASP A 84 8.87 10.04 13.87
CA ASP A 84 10.09 10.82 14.14
C ASP A 84 10.07 12.22 13.50
N ILE A 85 9.02 12.52 12.72
CA ILE A 85 8.86 13.79 12.05
C ILE A 85 7.48 14.38 12.35
N HIS A 86 7.38 15.71 12.30
CA HIS A 86 6.08 16.38 12.27
C HIS A 86 5.47 16.27 10.88
N VAL A 87 4.16 16.08 10.81
CA VAL A 87 3.40 16.14 9.56
C VAL A 87 3.54 17.56 9.01
N SER A 88 4.19 17.69 7.87
CA SER A 88 4.49 18.96 7.20
C SER A 88 4.17 18.82 5.72
N PRO A 89 3.76 19.90 5.02
CA PRO A 89 3.53 19.89 3.57
C PRO A 89 4.74 19.43 2.76
N PHE A 90 5.96 19.59 3.29
CA PHE A 90 7.16 18.97 2.78
C PHE A 90 7.52 17.80 3.69
N ASN A 91 7.30 16.57 3.21
CA ASN A 91 7.55 15.36 3.98
C ASN A 91 8.87 14.70 3.52
N PRO A 92 10.02 15.04 4.12
CA PRO A 92 11.32 14.46 3.74
C PRO A 92 11.37 12.95 3.96
N PHE A 93 10.51 12.41 4.82
CA PHE A 93 10.42 10.98 5.06
C PHE A 93 9.92 10.22 3.82
N VAL A 94 9.13 10.85 2.95
CA VAL A 94 8.70 10.23 1.68
C VAL A 94 9.89 10.02 0.73
N LEU A 95 10.80 10.99 0.65
CA LEU A 95 12.02 10.89 -0.15
C LEU A 95 12.92 9.78 0.39
N ALA A 96 13.10 9.71 1.71
CA ALA A 96 13.85 8.63 2.34
C ALA A 96 13.21 7.27 2.05
N PHE A 97 11.89 7.15 2.19
CA PHE A 97 11.14 5.93 1.88
C PHE A 97 11.30 5.49 0.41
N GLN A 98 11.25 6.42 -0.55
CA GLN A 98 11.52 6.14 -1.98
C GLN A 98 12.96 5.69 -2.22
N ALA A 99 13.94 6.31 -1.55
CA ALA A 99 15.34 5.94 -1.65
C ALA A 99 15.65 4.53 -1.09
N MET A 100 14.81 4.00 -0.19
CA MET A 100 14.92 2.61 0.27
C MET A 100 14.62 1.57 -0.83
N SER A 101 14.02 1.98 -1.96
CA SER A 101 13.61 1.08 -3.03
C SER A 101 14.73 0.17 -3.53
N THR A 102 15.96 0.68 -3.66
CA THR A 102 17.11 -0.13 -4.09
C THR A 102 17.40 -1.27 -3.12
N GLN A 103 17.50 -0.98 -1.82
CA GLN A 103 17.78 -1.98 -0.79
C GLN A 103 16.64 -3.00 -0.68
N VAL A 104 15.39 -2.53 -0.68
CA VAL A 104 14.19 -3.39 -0.64
C VAL A 104 14.16 -4.33 -1.85
N ASN A 105 14.42 -3.82 -3.06
CA ASN A 105 14.43 -4.64 -4.27
C ASN A 105 15.56 -5.69 -4.26
N THR A 106 16.74 -5.34 -3.77
CA THR A 106 17.84 -6.30 -3.60
C THR A 106 17.44 -7.42 -2.65
N LEU A 107 16.84 -7.09 -1.50
CA LEU A 107 16.35 -8.08 -0.54
C LEU A 107 15.27 -8.96 -1.16
N LEU A 108 14.30 -8.40 -1.87
CA LEU A 108 13.26 -9.18 -2.56
C LEU A 108 13.84 -10.12 -3.61
N GLY A 109 14.90 -9.71 -4.33
CA GLY A 109 15.60 -10.56 -5.29
C GLY A 109 16.35 -11.74 -4.64
N VAL A 110 16.87 -11.55 -3.43
CA VAL A 110 17.51 -12.62 -2.64
C VAL A 110 16.47 -13.54 -2.01
N LEU A 111 15.42 -12.96 -1.43
CA LEU A 111 14.35 -13.70 -0.75
C LEU A 111 13.50 -14.53 -1.73
N LYS A 112 13.33 -14.05 -2.97
CA LYS A 112 12.47 -14.69 -4.00
C LYS A 112 11.09 -15.09 -3.44
N PRO A 113 10.31 -14.14 -2.91
CA PRO A 113 8.98 -14.45 -2.40
C PRO A 113 8.03 -14.83 -3.55
N ASP A 114 6.98 -15.60 -3.24
CA ASP A 114 5.87 -15.84 -4.17
C ASP A 114 4.96 -14.61 -4.28
N ILE A 115 4.77 -13.92 -3.14
CA ILE A 115 3.87 -12.77 -3.00
C ILE A 115 4.54 -11.69 -2.16
N VAL A 116 4.37 -10.42 -2.54
CA VAL A 116 4.77 -9.25 -1.74
C VAL A 116 3.55 -8.43 -1.35
N PHE A 117 3.31 -8.28 -0.05
CA PHE A 117 2.33 -7.34 0.51
C PHE A 117 2.98 -5.97 0.71
N TYR A 118 2.33 -4.92 0.23
CA TYR A 118 2.80 -3.54 0.33
C TYR A 118 1.65 -2.53 0.37
N ASP A 119 1.93 -1.27 0.69
CA ASP A 119 0.95 -0.16 0.63
C ASP A 119 1.45 1.00 -0.27
N PHE A 120 2.08 2.04 0.29
CA PHE A 120 2.55 3.24 -0.40
C PHE A 120 3.85 3.05 -1.18
N ALA A 121 4.47 1.87 -1.09
CA ALA A 121 5.65 1.50 -1.87
C ALA A 121 5.29 1.20 -3.35
N HIS A 122 4.75 2.20 -4.05
CA HIS A 122 4.24 2.12 -5.43
C HIS A 122 5.28 1.66 -6.46
N TRP A 123 6.58 1.64 -6.11
CA TRP A 123 7.65 1.11 -6.94
C TRP A 123 7.77 -0.43 -6.93
N ILE A 124 7.14 -1.13 -5.97
CA ILE A 124 7.20 -2.60 -5.87
C ILE A 124 6.62 -3.31 -7.11
N PRO A 125 5.41 -2.96 -7.60
CA PRO A 125 4.83 -3.60 -8.78
C PRO A 125 5.71 -3.55 -10.03
N LYS A 126 6.41 -2.43 -10.28
CA LYS A 126 7.30 -2.28 -11.44
C LYS A 126 8.46 -3.28 -11.43
N ARG A 127 8.82 -3.84 -10.26
CA ARG A 127 9.91 -4.80 -10.09
C ARG A 127 9.43 -6.24 -10.02
N ALA A 128 8.16 -6.44 -9.68
CA ALA A 128 7.51 -7.75 -9.59
C ALA A 128 7.70 -8.60 -10.85
N THR A 129 7.51 -8.00 -12.03
CA THR A 129 7.66 -8.68 -13.33
C THR A 129 9.09 -9.14 -13.61
N LYS A 130 10.10 -8.44 -13.11
CA LYS A 130 11.52 -8.77 -13.32
C LYS A 130 12.00 -9.86 -12.35
N ILE A 131 11.47 -9.87 -11.13
CA ILE A 131 11.89 -10.80 -10.07
C ILE A 131 11.03 -12.07 -10.06
N GLY A 132 9.79 -12.00 -10.56
CA GLY A 132 8.89 -13.14 -10.71
C GLY A 132 7.91 -13.36 -9.56
N PHE A 133 7.66 -12.35 -8.71
CA PHE A 133 6.68 -12.42 -7.62
C PHE A 133 5.36 -11.74 -7.98
N LYS A 134 4.27 -12.12 -7.30
CA LYS A 134 2.98 -11.41 -7.38
C LYS A 134 2.87 -10.36 -6.28
N THR A 135 2.02 -9.35 -6.46
CA THR A 135 1.91 -8.24 -5.50
C THR A 135 0.50 -8.12 -4.97
N VAL A 136 0.38 -7.85 -3.67
CA VAL A 136 -0.88 -7.50 -2.99
C VAL A 136 -0.71 -6.11 -2.38
N CYS A 137 -1.49 -5.14 -2.87
CA CYS A 137 -1.58 -3.83 -2.25
C CYS A 137 -2.54 -3.93 -1.07
N TYR A 138 -2.03 -3.89 0.15
CA TYR A 138 -2.79 -3.90 1.38
C TYR A 138 -2.77 -2.52 2.04
N ASN A 139 -3.83 -1.75 1.82
CA ASN A 139 -3.99 -0.43 2.42
C ASN A 139 -5.00 -0.48 3.57
N ILE A 140 -4.64 0.15 4.70
CA ILE A 140 -5.48 0.25 5.90
C ILE A 140 -6.52 1.38 5.79
N ILE A 141 -6.39 2.25 4.79
CA ILE A 141 -7.28 3.36 4.53
C ILE A 141 -8.64 2.85 4.02
N GLY A 142 -9.72 3.44 4.53
CA GLY A 142 -11.10 3.07 4.20
C GLY A 142 -11.57 3.55 2.82
N ALA A 143 -12.57 2.88 2.25
CA ALA A 143 -13.17 3.29 0.98
C ALA A 143 -13.85 4.68 1.06
N SER A 144 -14.47 5.00 2.22
CA SER A 144 -15.06 6.32 2.49
C SER A 144 -14.02 7.44 2.41
N PHE A 145 -12.81 7.19 2.91
CA PHE A 145 -11.71 8.13 2.81
C PHE A 145 -11.35 8.40 1.34
N PHE A 146 -11.20 7.36 0.51
CA PHE A 146 -10.92 7.56 -0.90
C PHE A 146 -12.06 8.31 -1.61
N ALA A 147 -13.31 7.97 -1.30
CA ALA A 147 -14.49 8.61 -1.89
C ALA A 147 -14.60 10.11 -1.53
N ILE A 148 -14.18 10.51 -0.32
CA ILE A 148 -14.25 11.92 0.09
C ILE A 148 -13.00 12.72 -0.33
N THR A 149 -11.83 12.09 -0.45
CA THR A 149 -10.54 12.80 -0.63
C THR A 149 -9.99 12.83 -2.06
N ILE A 150 -10.25 11.81 -2.88
CA ILE A 150 -9.60 11.66 -4.20
C ILE A 150 -10.57 11.30 -5.32
N VAL A 151 -11.87 11.57 -5.12
CA VAL A 151 -12.85 11.47 -6.20
C VAL A 151 -12.59 12.58 -7.23
N PRO A 152 -12.75 12.32 -8.55
CA PRO A 152 -12.54 13.34 -9.58
C PRO A 152 -13.39 14.62 -9.41
N ALA A 153 -14.52 14.53 -8.69
CA ALA A 153 -15.37 15.68 -8.38
C ALA A 153 -14.77 16.62 -7.31
N ARG A 154 -13.73 16.21 -6.59
CA ARG A 154 -12.99 17.09 -5.67
C ARG A 154 -11.94 17.87 -6.45
N HIS A 155 -12.04 19.19 -6.43
CA HIS A 155 -10.98 20.04 -6.94
C HIS A 155 -9.82 20.10 -5.94
N ILE A 156 -8.64 19.66 -6.36
CA ILE A 156 -7.40 19.72 -5.57
C ILE A 156 -6.47 20.73 -6.25
N PRO A 157 -6.14 21.86 -5.59
CA PRO A 157 -5.16 22.82 -6.09
C PRO A 157 -3.79 22.16 -6.23
N LYS A 158 -3.05 22.50 -7.29
CA LYS A 158 -1.70 21.98 -7.56
C LYS A 158 -0.58 22.88 -7.04
N ASP A 159 -0.91 24.14 -6.78
CA ASP A 159 0.02 25.22 -6.45
C ASP A 159 0.05 25.57 -4.96
N ARG A 160 -0.88 25.02 -4.17
CA ARG A 160 -0.99 25.27 -2.74
C ARG A 160 -1.62 24.09 -1.99
N PRO A 161 -1.42 24.00 -0.66
CA PRO A 161 -2.22 23.11 0.18
C PRO A 161 -3.73 23.42 0.06
N MET A 162 -4.54 22.39 0.25
CA MET A 162 -5.97 22.57 0.49
C MET A 162 -6.19 23.24 1.83
N THR A 163 -7.18 24.12 1.91
CA THR A 163 -7.66 24.68 3.18
C THR A 163 -8.55 23.67 3.90
N GLU A 164 -8.64 23.80 5.23
CA GLU A 164 -9.55 22.96 6.02
C GLU A 164 -11.00 23.09 5.55
N GLN A 165 -11.43 24.30 5.18
CA GLN A 165 -12.79 24.56 4.70
C GLN A 165 -13.07 23.83 3.39
N GLU A 166 -12.13 23.83 2.45
CA GLU A 166 -12.26 23.07 1.19
C GLU A 166 -12.39 21.57 1.46
N ILE A 167 -11.70 21.03 2.46
CA ILE A 167 -11.74 19.60 2.80
C ILE A 167 -13.04 19.21 3.52
N LEU A 168 -13.52 20.08 4.41
CA LEU A 168 -14.77 19.86 5.15
C LEU A 168 -15.99 19.80 4.22
N GLU A 169 -15.95 20.52 3.10
CA GLU A 169 -17.00 20.46 2.10
C GLU A 169 -16.91 19.15 1.32
N PRO A 170 -17.89 18.23 1.42
CA PRO A 170 -17.85 16.97 0.69
C PRO A 170 -17.97 17.22 -0.83
N PRO A 171 -17.31 16.39 -1.66
CA PRO A 171 -17.32 16.58 -3.11
C PRO A 171 -18.71 16.36 -3.69
N THR A 172 -19.00 16.99 -4.84
CA THR A 172 -20.29 16.84 -5.51
C THR A 172 -20.58 15.37 -5.83
N GLY A 173 -21.76 14.90 -5.44
CA GLY A 173 -22.18 13.50 -5.63
C GLY A 173 -21.70 12.54 -4.53
N TYR A 174 -21.06 13.03 -3.46
CA TYR A 174 -20.71 12.20 -2.31
C TYR A 174 -21.99 11.63 -1.65
N PRO A 175 -22.08 10.31 -1.44
CA PRO A 175 -23.35 9.64 -1.16
C PRO A 175 -23.82 9.75 0.30
N SER A 176 -23.04 10.36 1.20
CA SER A 176 -23.35 10.40 2.64
C SER A 176 -23.27 11.82 3.19
N SER A 177 -24.30 12.21 3.94
CA SER A 177 -24.30 13.44 4.75
C SER A 177 -23.77 13.22 6.17
N THR A 178 -23.49 11.96 6.56
CA THR A 178 -23.12 11.59 7.94
C THR A 178 -21.65 11.18 8.04
N VAL A 179 -21.13 10.49 7.02
CA VAL A 179 -19.72 10.08 6.97
C VAL A 179 -18.92 11.21 6.33
N VAL A 180 -18.69 12.29 7.08
CA VAL A 180 -17.95 13.48 6.64
C VAL A 180 -16.74 13.72 7.55
N LEU A 181 -15.77 14.50 7.07
CA LEU A 181 -14.59 14.83 7.85
C LEU A 181 -14.92 15.89 8.92
N HIS A 182 -14.35 15.72 10.12
CA HIS A 182 -14.33 16.73 11.17
C HIS A 182 -13.10 17.64 11.01
N SER A 183 -13.07 18.82 11.66
CA SER A 183 -11.99 19.81 11.48
C SER A 183 -10.58 19.24 11.70
N ASN A 184 -10.38 18.43 12.74
CA ASN A 184 -9.08 17.80 12.99
C ASN A 184 -8.70 16.79 11.89
N GLU A 185 -9.67 16.06 11.35
CA GLU A 185 -9.45 15.12 10.25
C GLU A 185 -9.16 15.90 8.96
N ALA A 186 -9.90 16.97 8.70
CA ALA A 186 -9.69 17.86 7.56
C ALA A 186 -8.30 18.51 7.59
N HIS A 187 -7.85 18.98 8.76
CA HIS A 187 -6.51 19.55 8.94
C HIS A 187 -5.41 18.58 8.51
N THR A 188 -5.54 17.31 8.91
CA THR A 188 -4.61 16.24 8.52
C THR A 188 -4.66 15.84 7.05
N LEU A 189 -5.47 16.51 6.23
CA LEU A 189 -5.61 16.25 4.79
C LEU A 189 -5.33 17.47 3.92
N THR A 190 -4.92 18.59 4.53
CA THR A 190 -4.52 19.82 3.82
C THR A 190 -3.39 19.59 2.82
N TYR A 191 -2.59 18.54 3.02
CA TYR A 191 -1.49 18.16 2.13
C TYR A 191 -1.88 17.24 0.96
N LEU A 192 -3.17 16.96 0.71
CA LEU A 192 -3.60 16.05 -0.36
C LEU A 192 -3.00 16.39 -1.74
N GLY A 193 -2.96 17.68 -2.11
CA GLY A 193 -2.35 18.14 -3.37
C GLY A 193 -0.84 18.38 -3.33
N MET A 194 -0.19 18.10 -2.21
CA MET A 194 1.23 18.40 -2.02
C MET A 194 2.14 17.28 -2.53
N GLU A 195 3.41 17.61 -2.70
CA GLU A 195 4.45 16.69 -3.14
C GLU A 195 4.60 15.48 -2.19
N TRP A 196 4.61 14.30 -2.80
CA TRP A 196 4.89 13.00 -2.23
C TRP A 196 6.12 12.41 -2.94
N GLY A 197 7.27 13.01 -2.69
CA GLY A 197 8.51 12.71 -3.40
C GLY A 197 8.40 13.09 -4.88
N THR A 198 8.52 12.12 -5.80
CA THR A 198 8.46 12.40 -7.25
C THR A 198 7.04 12.49 -7.85
N THR A 199 5.98 12.52 -7.04
CA THR A 199 4.56 12.63 -7.45
C THR A 199 3.82 13.47 -6.42
N THR A 200 2.51 13.74 -6.57
CA THR A 200 1.67 14.30 -5.50
C THR A 200 0.93 13.20 -4.72
N PHE A 201 0.50 13.47 -3.48
CA PHE A 201 -0.14 12.48 -2.61
C PHE A 201 -1.49 12.01 -3.15
N ASP A 202 -2.32 12.91 -3.67
CA ASP A 202 -3.58 12.59 -4.35
C ASP A 202 -3.40 11.65 -5.55
N VAL A 203 -2.40 11.91 -6.40
CA VAL A 203 -2.08 11.06 -7.56
C VAL A 203 -1.63 9.68 -7.09
N MET A 204 -0.78 9.62 -6.05
CA MET A 204 -0.35 8.35 -5.46
C MET A 204 -1.55 7.54 -4.95
N LEU A 205 -2.51 8.18 -4.27
CA LEU A 205 -3.72 7.50 -3.78
C LEU A 205 -4.68 7.13 -4.93
N LEU A 206 -4.81 7.96 -5.97
CA LEU A 206 -5.68 7.73 -7.12
C LEU A 206 -5.31 6.46 -7.89
N VAL A 207 -4.02 6.11 -7.94
CA VAL A 207 -3.55 4.85 -8.52
C VAL A 207 -4.26 3.65 -7.88
N PHE A 208 -4.59 3.70 -6.59
CA PHE A 208 -5.30 2.61 -5.91
C PHE A 208 -6.76 2.47 -6.39
N VAL A 209 -7.46 3.59 -6.56
CA VAL A 209 -8.85 3.60 -7.06
C VAL A 209 -8.91 3.12 -8.50
N LEU A 210 -8.02 3.66 -9.35
CA LEU A 210 -7.94 3.26 -10.76
C LEU A 210 -7.56 1.79 -10.90
N ALA A 211 -6.71 1.24 -10.01
CA ALA A 211 -6.37 -0.18 -10.06
C ALA A 211 -7.61 -1.08 -9.92
N VAL A 212 -8.55 -0.70 -9.04
CA VAL A 212 -9.83 -1.41 -8.88
C VAL A 212 -10.75 -1.14 -10.07
N SER A 213 -10.95 0.13 -10.46
CA SER A 213 -11.86 0.51 -11.56
C SER A 213 -11.44 -0.09 -12.91
N TRP A 214 -10.15 -0.18 -13.19
CA TRP A 214 -9.60 -0.76 -14.41
C TRP A 214 -9.48 -2.28 -14.33
N LYS A 215 -9.96 -2.91 -13.24
CA LYS A 215 -9.93 -4.35 -13.02
C LYS A 215 -8.53 -4.93 -13.18
N VAL A 216 -7.53 -4.21 -12.65
CA VAL A 216 -6.14 -4.66 -12.52
C VAL A 216 -5.81 -5.02 -11.06
N ALA A 217 -6.73 -4.81 -10.15
CA ALA A 217 -6.73 -5.34 -8.80
C ALA A 217 -8.10 -5.97 -8.48
N VAL A 218 -8.15 -6.77 -7.43
CA VAL A 218 -9.41 -7.26 -6.84
C VAL A 218 -9.64 -6.56 -5.53
N GLU A 219 -10.90 -6.25 -5.25
CA GLU A 219 -11.32 -5.76 -3.95
C GLU A 219 -11.56 -6.95 -3.01
N VAL A 220 -11.26 -6.75 -1.73
CA VAL A 220 -11.61 -7.72 -0.68
C VAL A 220 -12.98 -7.32 -0.14
N GLU A 221 -13.95 -8.22 -0.26
CA GLU A 221 -15.29 -8.02 0.31
C GLU A 221 -15.18 -7.71 1.81
N ARG A 222 -15.81 -6.62 2.25
CA ARG A 222 -15.89 -6.21 3.65
C ARG A 222 -17.30 -6.47 4.16
N SER A 223 -17.42 -6.81 5.43
CA SER A 223 -18.72 -6.89 6.11
C SER A 223 -19.34 -5.50 6.24
N GLU A 224 -20.60 -5.45 6.69
CA GLU A 224 -21.31 -4.20 6.98
C GLU A 224 -20.60 -3.32 8.02
N THR A 225 -19.74 -3.90 8.86
CA THR A 225 -18.93 -3.15 9.83
C THR A 225 -17.64 -2.58 9.23
N GLY A 226 -17.41 -2.77 7.94
CA GLY A 226 -16.19 -2.37 7.23
C GLY A 226 -14.98 -3.27 7.50
N TRP A 227 -15.14 -4.30 8.34
CA TRP A 227 -14.12 -5.31 8.60
C TRP A 227 -14.18 -6.41 7.54
N PHE A 228 -13.04 -6.84 6.99
CA PHE A 228 -12.99 -8.03 6.15
C PHE A 228 -12.51 -9.21 6.99
N SER A 229 -13.12 -10.38 6.79
CA SER A 229 -12.66 -11.59 7.45
C SER A 229 -11.38 -12.10 6.78
N LYS A 230 -10.72 -13.01 7.47
CA LYS A 230 -9.57 -13.70 6.90
C LYS A 230 -9.95 -14.48 5.65
N GLU A 231 -11.14 -15.08 5.67
CA GLU A 231 -11.71 -15.89 4.60
C GLU A 231 -11.92 -15.04 3.35
N ASP A 232 -12.40 -13.80 3.50
CA ASP A 232 -12.60 -12.83 2.42
C ASP A 232 -11.27 -12.48 1.74
N LEU A 233 -10.23 -12.17 2.52
CA LEU A 233 -8.89 -11.88 1.98
C LEU A 233 -8.30 -13.11 1.25
N CYS A 234 -8.43 -14.29 1.84
CA CYS A 234 -7.98 -15.54 1.21
C CYS A 234 -8.69 -15.80 -0.13
N LYS A 235 -10.01 -15.57 -0.18
CA LYS A 235 -10.82 -15.72 -1.39
C LYS A 235 -10.34 -14.76 -2.48
N ALA A 236 -10.14 -13.48 -2.15
CA ALA A 236 -9.63 -12.48 -3.09
C ALA A 236 -8.23 -12.84 -3.63
N VAL A 237 -7.30 -13.23 -2.74
CA VAL A 237 -5.95 -13.64 -3.16
C VAL A 237 -6.01 -14.89 -4.05
N LYS A 238 -6.73 -15.94 -3.65
CA LYS A 238 -6.88 -17.15 -4.47
C LYS A 238 -7.47 -16.85 -5.85
N CYS A 239 -8.48 -15.99 -5.90
CA CYS A 239 -9.14 -15.57 -7.14
C CYS A 239 -8.18 -14.94 -8.16
N VAL A 240 -7.13 -14.24 -7.72
CA VAL A 240 -6.10 -13.68 -8.62
C VAL A 240 -4.93 -14.64 -8.85
N MET A 241 -4.65 -15.51 -7.87
CA MET A 241 -3.48 -16.37 -7.89
C MET A 241 -3.66 -17.64 -8.70
N ASP A 242 -4.88 -18.19 -8.73
CA ASP A 242 -5.22 -19.43 -9.42
C ASP A 242 -4.99 -19.32 -10.93
N GLU A 243 -4.43 -20.35 -11.54
CA GLU A 243 -4.09 -20.36 -12.96
C GLU A 243 -5.31 -20.47 -13.85
N ASP A 244 -6.36 -21.16 -13.38
CA ASP A 244 -7.60 -21.40 -14.11
C ASP A 244 -8.70 -20.36 -13.78
N SER A 245 -8.39 -19.36 -12.95
CA SER A 245 -9.36 -18.33 -12.57
C SER A 245 -9.61 -17.34 -13.71
N GLU A 246 -10.87 -17.22 -14.14
CA GLU A 246 -11.32 -16.20 -15.11
C GLU A 246 -10.98 -14.78 -14.65
N VAL A 247 -11.13 -14.49 -13.35
CA VAL A 247 -10.77 -13.20 -12.75
C VAL A 247 -9.26 -13.00 -12.80
N GLY A 248 -8.49 -14.03 -12.50
CA GLY A 248 -7.02 -14.02 -12.62
C GLY A 248 -6.57 -13.72 -14.04
N HIS A 249 -7.18 -14.36 -15.04
CA HIS A 249 -6.92 -14.09 -16.46
C HIS A 249 -7.32 -12.67 -16.86
N MET A 250 -8.48 -12.19 -16.42
CA MET A 250 -8.96 -10.82 -16.68
C MET A 250 -7.97 -9.79 -16.11
N VAL A 251 -7.57 -9.94 -14.84
CA VAL A 251 -6.61 -9.04 -14.18
C VAL A 251 -5.28 -9.03 -14.93
N LYS A 252 -4.71 -10.20 -15.27
CA LYS A 252 -3.47 -10.29 -16.04
C LYS A 252 -3.58 -9.62 -17.42
N ARG A 253 -4.69 -9.85 -18.13
CA ARG A 253 -4.97 -9.24 -19.45
C ARG A 253 -5.05 -7.71 -19.36
N ASN A 254 -5.75 -7.20 -18.35
CA ASN A 254 -5.89 -5.76 -18.14
C ASN A 254 -4.56 -5.13 -17.75
N HIS A 255 -3.77 -5.77 -16.90
CA HIS A 255 -2.39 -5.34 -16.60
C HIS A 255 -1.57 -5.21 -17.87
N ALA A 256 -1.55 -6.24 -18.73
CA ALA A 256 -0.80 -6.21 -19.98
C ALA A 256 -1.28 -5.10 -20.93
N LYS A 257 -2.61 -4.93 -21.06
CA LYS A 257 -3.22 -3.87 -21.87
C LYS A 257 -2.77 -2.48 -21.42
N TRP A 258 -2.97 -2.15 -20.15
CA TRP A 258 -2.67 -0.82 -19.63
C TRP A 258 -1.17 -0.56 -19.57
N ASN A 259 -0.36 -1.56 -19.22
CA ASN A 259 1.10 -1.43 -19.24
C ASN A 259 1.63 -1.11 -20.66
N LYS A 260 1.01 -1.66 -21.72
CA LYS A 260 1.32 -1.30 -23.11
C LYS A 260 0.86 0.10 -23.47
N THR A 261 -0.33 0.50 -23.04
CA THR A 261 -0.88 1.85 -23.29
C THR A 261 -0.03 2.95 -22.64
N PHE A 262 0.37 2.78 -21.38
CA PHE A 262 1.06 3.84 -20.63
C PHE A 262 2.58 3.85 -20.77
N ASN A 263 3.22 2.77 -21.23
CA ASN A 263 4.65 2.76 -21.56
C ASN A 263 4.91 2.82 -23.07
N GLY A 264 3.89 3.17 -23.86
CA GLY A 264 4.06 3.47 -25.28
C GLY A 264 4.72 4.84 -25.49
N PRO A 265 5.46 5.04 -26.59
CA PRO A 265 6.17 6.29 -26.87
C PRO A 265 5.24 7.51 -27.01
N GLU A 266 3.93 7.31 -27.20
CA GLU A 266 2.97 8.38 -27.50
C GLU A 266 2.44 9.15 -26.27
N LEU A 267 2.66 8.66 -25.03
CA LEU A 267 2.00 9.22 -23.83
C LEU A 267 2.94 9.98 -22.88
N MET A 268 4.27 9.86 -23.06
CA MET A 268 5.25 10.62 -22.27
C MET A 268 5.49 12.05 -22.81
N ASP A 269 5.08 12.34 -24.04
CA ASP A 269 5.28 13.65 -24.67
C ASP A 269 4.21 14.70 -24.27
N ASP A 270 3.09 14.26 -23.68
CA ASP A 270 1.94 15.12 -23.33
C ASP A 270 1.92 15.60 -21.86
N TYR A 271 3.00 15.38 -21.10
CA TYR A 271 3.20 15.91 -19.74
C TYR A 271 4.36 16.91 -19.64
N GLY A 272 4.57 17.69 -20.70
CA GLY A 272 5.43 18.88 -20.73
C GLY A 272 4.68 20.16 -20.35
#